data_AF-W2F182-F1
#
_entry.id   AF-W2F182-F1
#
_cell.length_a   1.000
_cell.length_b   1.000
_cell.length_c   1.000
_cell.angle_alpha   90.00
_cell.angle_beta   90.00
_cell.angle_gamma   90.00
#
_symmetry.space_group_name_H-M   'P 1'
#
loop_
_entity.id
_entity.type
_entity.pdbx_description
1 polymer ?
#
loop_
_entity_poly.entity_id
_entity_poly.type
_entity_poly.pdbx_seq_one_letter_code
_entity_poly.pdbx_strand_id
1 'polypeptide(L)'
;MSAATNDRPATTRGLSAPLLVGGAFVLSTVVNIAAQVGSILFTDTDPYLPEGAISSIESISVVGVASLAIAIAIGLPLTKSPSRARVGAIVLGALSLVTVPFFWSGAPAIFGATAAWLAGLTKGARPQSGAARAFGIIGFVIAILGVVAVFAGDLSAILG
;
A
#
# COMPACT_ATOMS: atom_id res chain seq x y z
N MET A 1 -12.54 22.37 -36.01
CA MET A 1 -12.73 22.38 -34.54
C MET A 1 -11.48 21.79 -33.91
N SER A 2 -10.64 22.63 -33.31
CA SER A 2 -9.42 22.19 -32.61
C SER A 2 -9.82 21.58 -31.27
N ALA A 3 -9.54 20.30 -31.06
CA ALA A 3 -9.77 19.65 -29.78
C ALA A 3 -8.78 20.23 -28.77
N ALA A 4 -9.28 21.02 -27.82
CA ALA A 4 -8.49 21.49 -26.69
C ALA A 4 -7.91 20.27 -25.96
N THR A 5 -6.61 20.05 -26.12
CA THR A 5 -5.85 19.10 -25.30
C THR A 5 -6.00 19.54 -23.87
N ASN A 6 -6.80 18.78 -23.11
CA ASN A 6 -7.05 18.98 -21.69
C ASN A 6 -5.80 18.55 -20.92
N ASP A 7 -4.67 19.22 -21.15
CA ASP A 7 -3.40 18.99 -20.47
C ASP A 7 -3.50 19.61 -19.09
N ARG A 8 -4.14 18.88 -18.19
CA ARG A 8 -4.10 19.23 -16.77
C ARG A 8 -2.63 19.20 -16.33
N PRO A 9 -2.15 20.27 -15.69
CA PRO A 9 -0.77 20.30 -15.21
C PRO A 9 -0.51 19.14 -14.25
N ALA A 10 0.72 18.62 -14.29
CA ALA A 10 1.15 17.56 -13.39
C ALA A 10 1.00 18.01 -11.93
N THR A 11 0.71 17.06 -11.03
CA THR A 11 0.53 17.33 -9.60
C THR A 11 1.84 17.89 -9.01
N THR A 12 1.83 19.15 -8.53
CA THR A 12 3.04 19.85 -8.07
C THR A 12 3.34 19.67 -6.58
N ARG A 13 2.33 19.34 -5.77
CA ARG A 13 2.42 19.14 -4.32
C ARG A 13 2.06 17.69 -3.96
N GLY A 14 2.73 17.12 -2.97
CA GLY A 14 2.47 15.76 -2.46
C GLY A 14 3.72 14.89 -2.35
N LEU A 15 3.54 13.65 -1.88
CA LEU A 15 4.61 12.65 -1.79
C LEU A 15 5.01 12.17 -3.19
N SER A 16 6.28 11.79 -3.36
CA SER A 16 6.72 11.09 -4.58
C SER A 16 6.15 9.67 -4.60
N ALA A 17 5.96 9.10 -5.80
CA ALA A 17 5.45 7.74 -5.92
C ALA A 17 6.31 6.67 -5.21
N PRO A 18 7.65 6.71 -5.30
CA PRO A 18 8.49 5.78 -4.54
C PRO A 18 8.31 5.94 -3.03
N LEU A 19 8.16 7.18 -2.54
CA LEU A 19 7.97 7.42 -1.11
C LEU A 19 6.58 6.98 -0.64
N LEU A 20 5.56 7.09 -1.48
CA LEU A 20 4.22 6.64 -1.16
C LEU A 20 4.12 5.10 -1.11
N VAL A 21 4.55 4.41 -2.18
CA VAL A 21 4.46 2.95 -2.27
C VAL A 21 5.51 2.27 -1.39
N GLY A 22 6.76 2.76 -1.43
CA GLY A 22 7.83 2.26 -0.58
C GLY A 22 7.59 2.59 0.89
N GLY A 23 7.07 3.79 1.20
CA GLY A 23 6.69 4.15 2.56
C GLY A 23 5.56 3.27 3.09
N ALA A 24 4.53 2.99 2.27
CA ALA A 24 3.50 2.03 2.65
C ALA A 24 4.11 0.66 2.97
N PHE A 25 4.95 0.11 2.10
CA PHE A 25 5.64 -1.17 2.36
C PHE A 25 6.48 -1.16 3.63
N VAL A 26 7.32 -0.14 3.83
CA VAL A 26 8.17 -0.06 5.02
C VAL A 26 7.32 0.01 6.28
N LEU A 27 6.33 0.88 6.31
CA LEU A 27 5.51 1.11 7.50
C LEU A 27 4.58 -0.07 7.81
N SER A 28 4.03 -0.74 6.80
CA SER A 28 3.09 -1.83 7.03
C SER A 28 3.74 -3.21 7.16
N THR A 29 4.89 -3.41 6.52
CA THR A 29 5.54 -4.72 6.43
C THR A 29 6.82 -4.75 7.26
N VAL A 30 7.76 -3.84 7.00
CA VAL A 30 9.09 -3.87 7.64
C VAL A 30 8.99 -3.54 9.12
N VAL A 31 8.20 -2.52 9.48
CA VAL A 31 7.98 -2.17 10.89
C VAL A 31 7.27 -3.29 11.63
N ASN A 32 6.27 -3.94 11.04
CA ASN A 32 5.59 -5.06 11.69
C ASN A 32 6.55 -6.23 11.95
N ILE A 33 7.36 -6.60 10.94
CA ILE A 33 8.42 -7.62 11.13
C ILE A 33 9.37 -7.21 12.25
N ALA A 34 9.78 -5.94 12.31
CA ALA A 34 10.65 -5.45 13.37
C ALA A 34 10.00 -5.54 14.75
N ALA A 35 8.69 -5.29 14.86
CA ALA A 35 7.93 -5.45 16.10
C ALA A 35 7.91 -6.92 16.55
N GLN A 36 7.72 -7.86 15.63
CA GLN A 36 7.74 -9.30 15.93
C GLN A 36 9.13 -9.81 16.29
N VAL A 37 10.18 -9.31 15.64
CA VAL A 37 11.56 -9.58 16.05
C VAL A 37 11.81 -9.01 17.45
N GLY A 38 11.27 -7.82 17.74
CA GLY A 38 11.30 -7.22 19.06
C GLY A 38 10.63 -8.10 20.11
N SER A 39 9.43 -8.65 19.84
CA SER A 39 8.77 -9.54 20.78
C SER A 39 9.61 -10.81 21.03
N ILE A 40 10.22 -11.39 20.01
CA ILE A 40 11.12 -12.55 20.17
C ILE A 40 12.35 -12.21 21.04
N LEU A 41 12.95 -11.04 20.85
CA LEU A 41 14.20 -10.66 21.52
C LEU A 41 13.99 -10.14 22.95
N PHE A 42 12.81 -9.55 23.24
CA PHE A 42 12.56 -8.83 24.48
C PHE A 42 11.43 -9.42 25.34
N THR A 43 10.74 -10.47 24.87
CA THR A 43 9.72 -11.18 25.66
C THR A 43 10.02 -12.68 25.72
N ASP A 44 9.72 -13.33 26.85
CA ASP A 44 9.87 -14.79 27.05
C ASP A 44 8.75 -15.61 26.37
N THR A 45 8.06 -15.03 25.38
CA THR A 45 6.97 -15.68 24.66
C THR A 45 7.55 -16.75 23.73
N ASP A 46 7.07 -18.00 23.81
CA ASP A 46 7.54 -19.07 22.93
C ASP A 46 7.22 -18.75 21.45
N PRO A 47 8.25 -18.53 20.61
CA PRO A 47 8.07 -18.08 19.24
C PRO A 47 7.60 -19.19 18.28
N TYR A 48 7.61 -20.46 18.73
CA TYR A 48 7.26 -21.63 17.92
C TYR A 48 5.83 -22.13 18.13
N LEU A 49 5.04 -21.49 19.00
CA LEU A 49 3.63 -21.81 19.16
C LEU A 49 2.87 -21.68 17.83
N PRO A 50 1.75 -22.40 17.64
CA PRO A 50 0.82 -22.11 16.54
C PRO A 50 0.35 -20.65 16.68
N GLU A 51 0.55 -19.84 15.64
CA GLU A 51 0.40 -18.36 15.65
C GLU A 51 1.53 -17.58 16.35
N GLY A 52 2.65 -18.24 16.66
CA GLY A 52 3.85 -17.61 17.22
C GLY A 52 4.54 -16.65 16.23
N ALA A 53 5.43 -15.82 16.76
CA ALA A 53 6.05 -14.71 16.04
C ALA A 53 6.76 -15.14 14.73
N ILE A 54 7.35 -16.35 14.68
CA ILE A 54 8.00 -16.86 13.46
C ILE A 54 6.99 -17.09 12.33
N SER A 55 5.85 -17.71 12.63
CA SER A 55 4.80 -17.97 11.62
C SER A 55 4.22 -16.68 11.05
N SER A 56 4.09 -15.66 11.89
CA SER A 56 3.61 -14.34 11.48
C SER A 56 4.66 -13.58 10.66
N ILE A 57 5.95 -13.62 11.03
CA ILE A 57 7.03 -13.04 10.23
C ILE A 57 7.07 -13.67 8.82
N GLU A 58 6.95 -14.98 8.72
CA GLU A 58 6.94 -15.67 7.43
C GLU A 58 5.76 -15.21 6.56
N SER A 59 4.54 -15.22 7.12
CA SER A 59 3.34 -14.75 6.40
C SER A 59 3.45 -13.30 5.95
N ILE A 60 3.86 -12.40 6.85
CA ILE A 60 3.96 -10.96 6.58
C ILE A 60 5.06 -10.67 5.57
N SER A 61 6.20 -11.34 5.66
CA SER A 61 7.31 -11.16 4.72
C SER A 61 6.94 -11.64 3.32
N VAL A 62 6.37 -12.84 3.18
CA VAL A 62 5.97 -13.41 1.88
C VAL A 62 4.91 -12.54 1.23
N VAL A 63 3.83 -12.21 1.94
CA VAL A 63 2.73 -11.43 1.37
C VAL A 63 3.16 -9.98 1.12
N GLY A 64 3.94 -9.38 2.02
CA GLY A 64 4.44 -8.03 1.88
C GLY A 64 5.39 -7.86 0.69
N VAL A 65 6.32 -8.78 0.50
CA VAL A 65 7.26 -8.74 -0.64
C VAL A 65 6.53 -9.06 -1.96
N ALA A 66 5.65 -10.07 -1.97
CA ALA A 66 4.89 -10.43 -3.16
C ALA A 66 3.98 -9.28 -3.61
N SER A 67 3.27 -8.64 -2.67
CA SER A 67 2.42 -7.48 -2.98
C SER A 67 3.22 -6.28 -3.49
N LEU A 68 4.40 -6.01 -2.93
CA LEU A 68 5.30 -4.97 -3.46
C LEU A 68 5.78 -5.30 -4.88
N ALA A 69 6.20 -6.54 -5.14
CA ALA A 69 6.62 -6.98 -6.46
C ALA A 69 5.49 -6.82 -7.49
N ILE A 70 4.28 -7.25 -7.14
CA ILE A 70 3.07 -7.08 -7.96
C ILE A 70 2.78 -5.59 -8.19
N ALA A 71 2.81 -4.77 -7.15
CA ALA A 71 2.56 -3.35 -7.23
C ALA A 71 3.55 -2.62 -8.14
N ILE A 72 4.83 -2.98 -8.09
CA ILE A 72 5.86 -2.41 -8.97
C ILE A 72 5.67 -2.92 -10.40
N ALA A 73 5.46 -4.23 -10.57
CA ALA A 73 5.26 -4.88 -11.87
C ALA A 73 4.03 -4.34 -12.60
N ILE A 74 2.98 -3.94 -11.88
CA ILE A 74 1.77 -3.34 -12.43
C ILE A 74 1.94 -1.81 -12.55
N GLY A 75 2.40 -1.14 -11.51
CA GLY A 75 2.45 0.32 -11.43
C GLY A 75 3.37 0.96 -12.47
N LEU A 76 4.61 0.45 -12.60
CA LEU A 76 5.60 0.99 -13.54
C LEU A 76 5.12 0.99 -15.00
N PRO A 77 4.63 -0.12 -15.59
CA PRO A 77 4.17 -0.09 -16.97
C PRO A 77 2.87 0.70 -17.17
N LEU A 78 1.95 0.70 -16.19
CA LEU A 78 0.66 1.38 -16.35
C LEU A 78 0.78 2.91 -16.29
N THR A 79 1.77 3.48 -15.61
CA THR A 79 1.99 4.94 -15.58
C THR A 79 2.35 5.54 -16.94
N LYS A 80 2.88 4.74 -17.88
CA LYS A 80 3.29 5.21 -19.21
C LYS A 80 2.12 5.66 -20.09
N SER A 81 0.89 5.24 -19.78
CA SER A 81 -0.30 5.59 -20.54
C SER A 81 -1.44 6.03 -19.63
N PRO A 82 -2.03 7.22 -19.83
CA PRO A 82 -3.11 7.73 -18.97
C PRO A 82 -4.34 6.83 -18.90
N SER A 83 -4.70 6.14 -19.99
CA SER A 83 -5.84 5.22 -20.03
C SER A 83 -5.56 3.95 -19.22
N ARG A 84 -4.33 3.42 -19.29
CA ARG A 84 -3.89 2.26 -18.53
C ARG A 84 -3.76 2.56 -17.04
N ALA A 85 -3.20 3.73 -16.70
CA ALA A 85 -3.13 4.21 -15.31
C ALA A 85 -4.52 4.34 -14.69
N ARG A 86 -5.52 4.80 -15.46
CA ARG A 86 -6.91 4.90 -15.01
C ARG A 86 -7.48 3.54 -14.61
N VAL A 87 -7.33 2.53 -15.46
CA VAL A 87 -7.79 1.16 -15.15
C VAL A 87 -7.02 0.59 -13.97
N GLY A 88 -5.70 0.75 -13.93
CA GLY A 88 -4.88 0.30 -12.82
C GLY A 88 -5.26 0.92 -11.48
N ALA A 89 -5.58 2.21 -11.45
CA ALA A 89 -6.05 2.88 -10.24
C ALA A 89 -7.37 2.30 -9.73
N ILE A 90 -8.31 1.96 -10.63
CA ILE A 90 -9.58 1.34 -10.27
C ILE A 90 -9.36 -0.09 -9.75
N VAL A 91 -8.64 -0.90 -10.51
CA VAL A 91 -8.40 -2.31 -10.20
C VAL A 91 -7.62 -2.45 -8.90
N LEU A 92 -6.54 -1.70 -8.72
CA LEU A 92 -5.74 -1.76 -7.49
C LEU A 92 -6.47 -1.13 -6.30
N GLY A 93 -7.30 -0.09 -6.53
CA GLY A 93 -8.13 0.48 -5.47
C GLY A 93 -9.21 -0.48 -5.00
N ALA A 94 -9.86 -1.19 -5.93
CA ALA A 94 -10.82 -2.25 -5.62
C ALA A 94 -10.14 -3.45 -4.96
N LEU A 95 -8.97 -3.86 -5.46
CA LEU A 95 -8.18 -4.94 -4.88
C LEU A 95 -7.78 -4.59 -3.45
N SER A 96 -7.32 -3.36 -3.20
CA SER A 96 -7.01 -2.86 -1.87
C SER A 96 -8.19 -3.06 -0.91
N LEU A 97 -9.41 -2.65 -1.28
CA LEU A 97 -10.63 -2.88 -0.50
C LEU A 97 -10.89 -4.36 -0.21
N VAL A 98 -10.79 -5.20 -1.24
CA VAL A 98 -11.07 -6.63 -1.12
C VAL A 98 -10.02 -7.31 -0.24
N THR A 99 -8.77 -6.85 -0.26
CA THR A 99 -7.69 -7.45 0.53
C THR A 99 -7.73 -7.09 2.02
N VAL A 100 -8.41 -6.02 2.42
CA VAL A 100 -8.49 -5.58 3.84
C VAL A 100 -8.93 -6.72 4.79
N PRO A 101 -10.06 -7.42 4.57
CA PRO A 101 -10.52 -8.47 5.48
C PRO A 101 -9.67 -9.74 5.46
N PHE A 102 -8.88 -9.98 4.41
CA PHE A 102 -8.14 -11.24 4.24
C PHE A 102 -6.66 -11.12 4.63
N PHE A 103 -6.09 -9.91 4.57
CA PHE A 103 -4.67 -9.69 4.77
C PHE A 103 -4.45 -8.64 5.84
N TRP A 104 -4.03 -9.12 7.01
CA TRP A 104 -3.48 -8.27 8.07
C TRP A 104 -2.05 -7.79 7.77
N SER A 105 -1.47 -8.26 6.67
CA SER A 105 -0.17 -7.84 6.18
C SER A 105 -0.25 -6.55 5.35
N GLY A 106 0.89 -5.97 4.99
CA GLY A 106 0.97 -4.71 4.26
C GLY A 106 0.34 -4.64 2.87
N ALA A 107 -0.20 -5.73 2.33
CA ALA A 107 -0.72 -5.79 0.96
C ALA A 107 -1.84 -4.77 0.64
N PRO A 108 -2.88 -4.59 1.48
CA PRO A 108 -3.92 -3.59 1.22
C PRO A 108 -3.34 -2.17 1.15
N ALA A 109 -2.32 -1.89 1.96
CA ALA A 109 -1.69 -0.59 1.99
C ALA A 109 -0.81 -0.34 0.76
N ILE A 110 -0.06 -1.34 0.33
CA ILE A 110 0.78 -1.26 -0.87
C ILE A 110 -0.09 -1.12 -2.13
N PHE A 111 -1.15 -1.91 -2.26
CA PHE A 111 -2.10 -1.78 -3.39
C PHE A 111 -2.84 -0.45 -3.36
N GLY A 112 -3.26 0.02 -2.18
CA GLY A 112 -3.91 1.31 -2.00
C GLY A 112 -3.00 2.49 -2.37
N ALA A 113 -1.75 2.46 -1.92
CA ALA A 113 -0.71 3.43 -2.27
C ALA A 113 -0.41 3.44 -3.78
N THR A 114 -0.42 2.27 -4.42
CA THR A 114 -0.19 2.13 -5.86
C THR A 114 -1.39 2.65 -6.66
N ALA A 115 -2.62 2.41 -6.19
CA ALA A 115 -3.82 2.99 -6.78
C ALA A 115 -3.81 4.51 -6.70
N ALA A 116 -3.40 5.07 -5.55
CA ALA A 116 -3.24 6.50 -5.34
C ALA A 116 -2.19 7.12 -6.27
N TRP A 117 -1.06 6.45 -6.47
CA TRP A 117 -0.06 6.83 -7.45
C TRP A 117 -0.64 6.88 -8.88
N LEU A 118 -1.28 5.79 -9.32
CA LEU A 118 -1.85 5.70 -10.67
C LEU A 118 -3.00 6.70 -10.91
N ALA A 119 -3.75 7.06 -9.86
CA ALA A 119 -4.77 8.10 -9.90
C ALA A 119 -4.20 9.53 -9.98
N GLY A 120 -2.89 9.68 -9.90
CA GLY A 120 -2.18 10.94 -9.99
C GLY A 120 -2.23 11.76 -8.69
N LEU A 121 -2.27 11.11 -7.53
CA LEU A 121 -2.18 11.77 -6.22
C LEU A 121 -0.72 12.08 -5.82
N THR A 122 0.25 11.46 -6.47
CA THR A 122 1.68 11.68 -6.19
C THR A 122 2.23 12.87 -6.97
N LYS A 123 3.27 13.50 -6.42
CA LYS A 123 4.02 14.57 -7.09
C LYS A 123 4.56 14.11 -8.45
N GLY A 124 4.39 14.94 -9.47
CA GLY A 124 4.81 14.69 -10.85
C GLY A 124 3.85 13.81 -11.66
N ALA A 125 2.84 13.21 -11.04
CA ALA A 125 1.88 12.38 -11.77
C ALA A 125 0.78 13.22 -12.44
N ARG A 126 0.20 12.70 -13.52
CA ARG A 126 -0.92 13.33 -14.22
C ARG A 126 -2.23 13.03 -13.47
N PRO A 127 -2.95 14.04 -12.97
CA PRO A 127 -4.16 13.81 -12.19
C PRO A 127 -5.28 13.19 -13.04
N GLN A 128 -5.81 12.06 -12.58
CA GLN A 128 -6.97 11.40 -13.20
C GLN A 128 -8.29 12.06 -12.78
N SER A 129 -9.37 11.77 -13.49
CA SER A 129 -10.74 12.21 -13.19
C SER A 129 -11.71 11.04 -13.06
N GLY A 130 -12.87 11.30 -12.46
CA GLY A 130 -13.95 10.32 -12.32
C GLY A 130 -13.58 9.16 -11.40
N ALA A 131 -14.04 7.95 -11.75
CA ALA A 131 -13.88 6.76 -10.91
C ALA A 131 -12.44 6.48 -10.49
N ALA A 132 -11.46 6.60 -11.39
CA ALA A 132 -10.06 6.35 -11.04
C ALA A 132 -9.52 7.29 -9.97
N ARG A 133 -9.98 8.54 -9.95
CA ARG A 133 -9.61 9.47 -8.88
C ARG A 133 -10.23 9.05 -7.55
N ALA A 134 -11.49 8.64 -7.55
CA ALA A 134 -12.18 8.15 -6.36
C ALA A 134 -11.50 6.88 -5.80
N PHE A 135 -11.24 5.87 -6.65
CA PHE A 135 -10.55 4.65 -6.24
C PHE A 135 -9.11 4.91 -5.79
N GLY A 136 -8.41 5.88 -6.37
CA GLY A 136 -7.11 6.30 -5.89
C GLY A 136 -7.16 6.94 -4.50
N ILE A 137 -8.17 7.77 -4.21
CA ILE A 137 -8.37 8.36 -2.88
C ILE A 137 -8.75 7.28 -1.87
N ILE A 138 -9.67 6.39 -2.22
CA ILE A 138 -10.08 5.26 -1.37
C ILE A 138 -8.86 4.38 -1.06
N GLY A 139 -8.07 4.01 -2.08
CA GLY A 139 -6.83 3.27 -1.91
C GLY A 139 -5.84 4.00 -1.01
N PHE A 140 -5.68 5.32 -1.16
CA PHE A 140 -4.83 6.11 -0.27
C PHE A 140 -5.29 6.06 1.19
N VAL A 141 -6.60 6.17 1.43
CA VAL A 141 -7.18 6.06 2.77
C VAL A 141 -6.93 4.68 3.35
N ILE A 142 -7.13 3.62 2.57
CA ILE A 142 -6.84 2.24 3.01
C ILE A 142 -5.36 2.07 3.32
N ALA A 143 -4.47 2.70 2.56
CA ALA A 143 -3.04 2.66 2.85
C ALA A 143 -2.69 3.27 4.20
N ILE A 144 -3.30 4.40 4.54
CA ILE A 144 -3.13 5.01 5.86
C ILE A 144 -3.75 4.12 6.94
N LEU A 145 -5.00 3.69 6.75
CA LEU A 145 -5.71 2.88 7.75
C LEU A 145 -5.03 1.54 7.99
N GLY A 146 -4.50 0.89 6.95
CA GLY A 146 -3.75 -0.37 7.06
C GLY A 146 -2.47 -0.20 7.87
N VAL A 147 -1.71 0.89 7.64
CA VAL A 147 -0.54 1.22 8.46
C VAL A 147 -0.95 1.46 9.91
N VAL A 148 -2.00 2.26 10.15
CA VAL A 148 -2.47 2.56 11.51
C VAL A 148 -2.94 1.30 12.23
N ALA A 149 -3.67 0.40 11.55
CA ALA A 149 -4.15 -0.85 12.12
C ALA A 149 -3.00 -1.79 12.49
N VAL A 150 -1.98 -1.89 11.65
CA VAL A 150 -0.73 -2.62 11.93
C VAL A 150 -0.07 -2.09 13.20
N PHE A 151 0.17 -0.78 13.29
CA PHE A 151 0.78 -0.16 14.46
C PHE A 151 -0.07 -0.32 15.73
N ALA A 152 -1.39 -0.17 15.63
CA ALA A 152 -2.29 -0.34 16.76
C ALA A 152 -2.29 -1.78 17.28
N GLY A 153 -2.23 -2.77 16.38
CA GLY A 153 -2.07 -4.18 16.72
C GLY A 153 -0.75 -4.44 17.44
N ASP A 154 0.36 -3.97 16.87
CA ASP A 154 1.70 -4.16 17.45
C ASP A 154 1.80 -3.50 18.85
N LEU A 155 1.25 -2.29 19.01
CA LEU A 155 1.25 -1.60 20.30
C LEU A 155 0.37 -2.32 21.34
N SER A 156 -0.79 -2.83 20.93
CA SER A 156 -1.67 -3.61 21.80
C SER A 156 -1.00 -4.90 22.28
N ALA A 157 -0.20 -5.54 21.44
CA ALA A 157 0.53 -6.76 21.79
C ALA A 157 1.70 -6.50 22.75
N ILE A 158 2.24 -5.28 22.79
CA ILE A 158 3.34 -4.89 23.70
C ILE A 158 2.81 -4.42 25.06
N LEU A 159 1.66 -3.73 25.09
CA LEU A 159 1.11 -3.12 26.30
C LEU A 159 0.10 -4.00 27.06
N GLY A 160 -0.45 -5.02 26.41
CA GLY A 160 -1.39 -6.00 27.00
C GLY A 160 -0.66 -7.20 27.58
#